data_AF-A0A3N1GDC1-F1
#
_entry.id   AF-A0A3N1GDC1-F1
#
_cell.length_a   1.000
_cell.length_b   1.000
_cell.length_c   1.000
_cell.angle_alpha   90.00
_cell.angle_beta   90.00
_cell.angle_gamma   90.00
#
_symmetry.space_group_name_H-M   'P 1'
#
loop_
_entity.id
_entity.type
_entity.pdbx_description
1 polymer ?
#
loop_
_entity_poly.entity_id
_entity_poly.type
_entity_poly.pdbx_seq_one_letter_code
_entity_poly.pdbx_strand_id
1 'polypeptide(L)'
;MNGDIAEQPLARALLRHLAVTRGENDPLGSFARTVINGEATLRAAADFPWHSEALATAAAKAQEEQQQMTPEERASYERAAEDLRAAPELQPGQDQQ
;
A
#
# COMPACT_ATOMS: atom_id res chain seq x y z
N MET A 1 3.99 12.72 18.49
CA MET A 1 2.72 12.18 17.96
C MET A 1 3.03 11.52 16.64
N ASN A 2 3.36 10.22 16.65
CA ASN A 2 3.46 9.42 15.43
C ASN A 2 2.09 8.77 15.26
N GLY A 3 1.19 9.42 14.52
CA GLY A 3 0.04 8.69 13.97
C GLY A 3 0.62 7.55 13.15
N ASP A 4 0.23 6.32 13.46
CA ASP A 4 0.76 5.17 12.74
C ASP A 4 0.43 5.39 11.26
N ILE A 5 1.39 5.25 10.34
CA ILE A 5 1.13 5.50 8.91
C ILE A 5 -0.04 4.62 8.43
N ALA A 6 -0.33 3.48 9.08
CA ALA A 6 -1.49 2.66 8.81
C ALA A 6 -2.84 3.31 9.16
N GLU A 7 -2.84 4.41 9.93
CA GLU A 7 -4.02 5.24 10.21
C GLU A 7 -4.27 6.28 9.11
N GLN A 8 -3.31 6.51 8.20
CA GLN A 8 -3.57 7.35 7.04
C GLN A 8 -4.50 6.62 6.06
N PRO A 9 -5.62 7.22 5.64
CA PRO A 9 -6.61 6.55 4.77
C PRO A 9 -5.99 5.97 3.49
N LEU A 10 -5.11 6.72 2.84
CA LEU A 10 -4.44 6.29 1.62
C LEU A 10 -3.48 5.13 1.85
N ALA A 11 -2.68 5.17 2.91
CA ALA A 11 -1.74 4.10 3.24
C ALA A 11 -2.49 2.81 3.58
N ARG A 12 -3.60 2.92 4.34
CA ARG A 12 -4.47 1.79 4.67
C ARG A 12 -5.15 1.21 3.43
N ALA A 13 -5.62 2.06 2.51
CA ALA A 13 -6.19 1.63 1.23
C ALA A 13 -5.15 0.90 0.37
N LEU A 14 -3.92 1.42 0.29
CA LEU A 14 -2.81 0.79 -0.43
C LEU A 14 -2.46 -0.59 0.16
N LEU A 15 -2.31 -0.67 1.49
CA LEU A 15 -2.04 -1.94 2.17
C LEU A 15 -3.16 -2.95 1.90
N ARG A 16 -4.44 -2.53 1.94
CA ARG A 16 -5.56 -3.44 1.64
C ARG A 16 -5.48 -3.95 0.22
N HIS A 17 -5.20 -3.06 -0.73
CA HIS A 17 -5.04 -3.44 -2.12
C HIS A 17 -3.90 -4.44 -2.30
N LEU A 18 -2.73 -4.21 -1.68
CA LEU A 18 -1.59 -5.13 -1.74
C LEU A 18 -1.92 -6.50 -1.10
N ALA A 19 -2.59 -6.50 0.05
CA ALA A 19 -3.01 -7.72 0.73
C ALA A 19 -3.96 -8.58 -0.12
N VAL A 20 -4.86 -7.94 -0.87
CA VAL A 20 -5.82 -8.63 -1.77
C VAL A 20 -5.15 -9.08 -3.06
N THR A 21 -4.32 -8.23 -3.66
CA THR A 21 -3.79 -8.48 -5.01
C THR A 21 -2.55 -9.35 -5.03
N ARG A 22 -1.73 -9.35 -3.96
CA ARG A 22 -0.41 -10.01 -3.98
C ARG A 22 -0.34 -11.34 -3.22
N GLY A 23 -1.34 -11.70 -2.41
CA GLY A 23 -1.36 -13.00 -1.71
C GLY A 23 -0.25 -13.16 -0.67
N GLU A 24 -0.32 -14.21 0.17
CA GLU A 24 0.61 -14.41 1.29
C GLU A 24 2.01 -14.89 0.91
N ASN A 25 2.16 -15.47 -0.29
CA ASN A 25 3.46 -15.95 -0.77
C ASN A 25 4.29 -14.84 -1.46
N ASP A 26 3.73 -13.64 -1.64
CA ASP A 26 4.45 -12.44 -2.08
C ASP A 26 4.85 -11.61 -0.85
N PRO A 27 6.10 -11.14 -0.77
CA PRO A 27 6.59 -10.39 0.40
C PRO A 27 5.82 -9.11 0.67
N LEU A 28 5.33 -8.41 -0.36
CA LEU A 28 4.54 -7.19 -0.19
C LEU A 28 3.10 -7.51 0.22
N GLY A 29 2.53 -8.62 -0.27
CA GLY A 29 1.22 -9.12 0.17
C GLY A 29 1.24 -9.61 1.62
N SER A 30 2.27 -10.37 2.01
CA SER A 30 2.54 -10.79 3.39
C SER A 30 2.73 -9.60 4.33
N PHE A 31 3.59 -8.63 3.95
CA PHE A 31 3.79 -7.39 4.69
C PHE A 31 2.47 -6.65 4.93
N ALA A 32 1.68 -6.46 3.87
CA ALA A 32 0.44 -5.72 3.95
C ALA A 32 -0.61 -6.39 4.84
N ARG A 33 -0.73 -7.72 4.79
CA ARG A 33 -1.59 -8.50 5.70
C ARG A 33 -1.13 -8.39 7.15
N THR A 34 0.15 -8.56 7.40
CA THR A 34 0.74 -8.48 8.75
C THR A 34 0.38 -7.16 9.43
N VAL A 35 0.47 -6.05 8.69
CA VAL A 35 0.15 -4.71 9.19
C VAL A 35 -1.36 -4.52 9.38
N ILE A 36 -2.19 -4.92 8.41
CA ILE A 36 -3.64 -4.73 8.47
C ILE A 36 -4.30 -5.57 9.56
N ASN A 37 -3.81 -6.79 9.79
CA ASN A 37 -4.31 -7.67 10.82
C ASN A 37 -3.85 -7.24 12.23
N GLY A 38 -2.97 -6.25 12.33
CA GLY A 38 -2.40 -5.79 13.60
C GLY A 38 -1.39 -6.77 14.20
N GLU A 39 -0.88 -7.72 13.42
CA GLU A 39 0.14 -8.69 13.84
C GLU A 39 1.47 -7.99 14.10
N ALA A 40 1.76 -6.92 13.35
CA ALA A 40 2.89 -6.04 13.60
C ALA A 40 2.58 -4.58 13.21
N THR A 41 3.31 -3.64 13.82
CA THR A 41 3.32 -2.25 13.36
C THR A 41 4.02 -2.16 11.99
N LEU A 42 3.79 -1.08 11.24
CA LEU A 42 4.48 -0.84 9.97
C LEU A 42 6.00 -0.96 10.08
N ARG A 43 6.58 -0.39 11.14
CA ARG A 43 8.03 -0.46 11.39
C ARG A 43 8.47 -1.89 11.65
N ALA A 44 7.80 -2.60 12.55
CA ALA A 44 8.17 -3.97 12.88
C ALA A 44 8.01 -4.92 11.68
N ALA A 45 6.98 -4.74 10.86
CA ALA A 45 6.80 -5.52 9.63
C ALA A 45 7.90 -5.23 8.59
N ALA A 46 8.36 -3.97 8.49
CA ALA A 46 9.41 -3.55 7.56
C ALA A 46 10.82 -3.96 8.01
N ASP A 47 11.03 -4.24 9.30
CA ASP A 47 12.30 -4.75 9.83
C ASP A 47 12.52 -6.23 9.47
N PHE A 48 11.49 -6.95 9.00
CA PHE A 48 11.64 -8.31 8.54
C PHE A 48 12.42 -8.35 7.21
N PRO A 49 13.56 -9.06 7.10
CA PRO A 49 14.45 -8.96 5.94
C PRO A 49 13.75 -9.18 4.60
N TRP A 50 12.86 -10.18 4.54
CA TRP A 50 12.12 -10.52 3.33
C TRP A 50 11.14 -9.41 2.88
N HIS A 51 10.50 -8.73 3.84
CA HIS A 51 9.64 -7.59 3.54
C HIS A 51 10.46 -6.36 3.15
N SER A 52 11.54 -6.09 3.89
CA SER A 52 12.42 -4.94 3.68
C SER A 52 13.05 -4.94 2.29
N GLU A 53 13.57 -6.09 1.85
CA GLU A 53 14.17 -6.26 0.54
C GLU A 53 13.15 -6.00 -0.57
N ALA A 54 11.96 -6.59 -0.47
CA ALA A 54 10.91 -6.38 -1.45
C ALA A 54 10.42 -4.93 -1.52
N LEU A 55 10.30 -4.26 -0.36
CA LEU A 55 9.97 -2.84 -0.29
C LEU A 55 11.05 -1.99 -0.96
N ALA A 56 12.33 -2.28 -0.72
CA ALA A 56 13.44 -1.57 -1.33
C ALA A 56 13.46 -1.74 -2.86
N THR A 57 13.28 -2.97 -3.36
CA THR A 57 13.19 -3.25 -4.80
C THR A 57 11.99 -2.55 -5.44
N ALA A 58 10.81 -2.62 -4.81
CA ALA A 58 9.62 -1.97 -5.33
C ALA A 58 9.76 -0.43 -5.33
N ALA A 59 10.36 0.14 -4.29
CA ALA A 59 10.61 1.58 -4.19
C ALA A 59 11.60 2.05 -5.26
N ALA A 60 12.70 1.32 -5.49
CA ALA A 60 13.65 1.63 -6.55
C ALA A 60 12.98 1.65 -7.92
N LYS A 61 12.22 0.59 -8.24
CA LYS A 61 11.47 0.50 -9.50
C LYS A 61 10.47 1.66 -9.66
N ALA A 62 9.70 1.96 -8.61
CA ALA A 62 8.73 3.05 -8.64
C ALA A 62 9.42 4.41 -8.85
N GLN A 63 10.61 4.64 -8.28
CA GLN A 63 11.40 5.85 -8.52
C GLN A 63 11.89 5.95 -9.97
N GLU A 64 12.29 4.85 -10.58
CA GLU A 64 12.68 4.81 -11.99
C GLU A 64 11.49 5.11 -12.91
N GLU A 65 10.33 4.51 -12.62
CA GLU A 65 9.08 4.77 -13.36
C GLU A 65 8.66 6.23 -13.24
N GLN A 66 8.71 6.81 -12.03
CA GLN A 66 8.39 8.22 -11.82
C GLN A 66 9.31 9.18 -12.58
N GLN A 67 10.58 8.84 -12.76
CA GLN A 67 11.53 9.65 -13.54
C GLN A 67 11.20 9.66 -15.04
N GLN A 68 10.54 8.61 -15.52
CA GLN A 68 10.15 8.46 -16.93
C GLN A 68 8.73 8.99 -17.20
N MET A 69 7.91 9.17 -16.16
CA MET A 69 6.53 9.68 -16.30
C MET A 69 6.47 11.10 -16.83
N THR A 70 5.61 11.28 -17.81
CA THR A 70 5.17 12.60 -18.30
C THR A 70 4.35 13.34 -17.23
N PRO A 71 4.22 14.68 -17.35
CA PRO A 71 3.37 15.46 -16.44
C PRO A 71 1.90 14.99 -16.43
N GLU A 72 1.39 14.52 -17.56
CA GLU A 72 0.02 14.03 -17.69
C GLU A 72 -0.19 12.72 -16.92
N GLU A 73 0.77 11.79 -17.00
CA GLU A 73 0.76 10.54 -16.24
C GLU A 73 0.82 10.82 -14.74
N ARG A 74 1.70 11.74 -14.31
CA ARG A 74 1.79 12.15 -12.90
C ARG A 74 0.47 12.73 -12.38
N ALA A 75 -0.18 13.60 -13.16
CA ALA A 75 -1.47 14.17 -12.81
C ALA A 75 -2.58 13.11 -12.71
N SER A 76 -2.51 12.05 -13.53
CA SER A 76 -3.43 10.90 -13.44
C SER A 76 -3.25 10.14 -12.13
N TYR A 77 -2.00 9.86 -11.73
CA TYR A 77 -1.71 9.21 -10.44
C TYR A 77 -2.12 10.07 -9.24
N GLU A 78 -1.91 11.39 -9.32
CA GLU A 78 -2.32 12.30 -8.26
C GLU A 78 -3.84 12.32 -8.07
N ARG A 79 -4.61 12.41 -9.16
CA ARG A 79 -6.08 12.30 -9.09
C ARG A 79 -6.53 10.97 -8.52
N ALA A 80 -5.95 9.85 -8.97
CA ALA A 80 -6.28 8.53 -8.44
C ALA A 80 -5.96 8.42 -6.93
N ALA A 81 -4.89 9.06 -6.46
CA ALA A 81 -4.55 9.12 -5.04
C ALA A 81 -5.52 10.00 -4.24
N GLU A 82 -6.02 11.10 -4.82
CA GLU A 82 -7.08 11.92 -4.23
C GLU A 82 -8.39 11.14 -4.09
N ASP A 83 -8.80 10.41 -5.13
CA ASP A 83 -9.99 9.55 -5.10
C ASP A 83 -9.87 8.49 -3.99
N LEU A 84 -8.70 7.87 -3.83
CA LEU A 84 -8.45 6.89 -2.77
C LEU A 84 -8.45 7.51 -1.35
N ARG A 85 -8.06 8.78 -1.20
CA ARG A 85 -8.17 9.49 0.08
C ARG A 85 -9.61 9.85 0.42
N ALA A 86 -10.39 10.20 -0.61
CA ALA A 86 -11.79 10.61 -0.47
C ALA A 86 -12.76 9.42 -0.37
N ALA A 87 -12.36 8.24 -0.84
CA ALA A 87 -13.17 7.03 -0.76
C ALA A 87 -13.43 6.65 0.70
N PRO A 88 -14.71 6.54 1.14
CA PRO A 88 -15.01 5.92 2.42
C PRO A 88 -14.50 4.48 2.37
N GLU A 89 -13.93 4.00 3.49
CA GLU A 89 -13.40 2.64 3.60
C GLU A 89 -14.39 1.64 2.99
N LEU A 90 -14.09 1.11 1.79
CA LEU A 90 -14.90 0.07 1.18
C LEU A 90 -14.90 -1.12 2.15
N GLN A 91 -16.02 -1.31 2.84
CA GLN A 91 -16.26 -2.47 3.67
C GLN A 91 -16.31 -3.68 2.73
N PRO A 92 -15.45 -4.69 2.91
CA PRO A 92 -15.53 -5.91 2.11
C PRO A 92 -16.82 -6.63 2.52
N GLY A 93 -17.89 -6.47 1.74
CA GLY A 93 -19.17 -7.12 2.03
C GLY A 93 -20.43 -6.62 1.32
N GLN A 94 -20.36 -5.74 0.32
CA GLN A 94 -21.56 -5.24 -0.38
C GLN A 94 -21.49 -5.46 -1.90
N ASP A 95 -21.24 -6.69 -2.32
CA ASP A 95 -21.53 -7.12 -3.69
C ASP A 95 -21.86 -8.62 -3.64
N GLN A 96 -23.04 -8.96 -3.13
CA GLN A 96 -23.84 -10.14 -3.55
C GLN A 96 -25.29 -9.89 -3.09
N GLN A 97 -26.07 -9.19 -3.91
CA GLN A 97 -27.53 -9.31 -3.93
C GLN A 97 -27.94 -10.42 -4.90
#